data_AF-A0A453E8D5-F1
#
_entry.id   AF-A0A453E8D5-F1
#
_cell.length_a   1.000
_cell.length_b   1.000
_cell.length_c   1.000
_cell.angle_alpha   90.00
_cell.angle_beta   90.00
_cell.angle_gamma   90.00
#
_symmetry.space_group_name_H-M   'P 1'
#
loop_
_entity.id
_entity.type
_entity.pdbx_description
1 polymer ?
#
loop_
_entity_poly.entity_id
_entity_poly.type
_entity_poly.pdbx_seq_one_letter_code
_entity_poly.pdbx_strand_id
1 'polypeptide(L)'
;MELFCILAVCEKQKNPGEALLNKAKQMQWSLLALIASCFPDVTLLSCLSFWLEITAARELSLIKVDGISSKVAKNVGSAVEVTNKLPSVSRNVEYRYNRKNPKRRRFLEASPDSFKSGFSLDIASGPNGTATSNPSDIDAQQERRKPTSEETEIPVDIDERLASLSSIVAVLCEQQLFLPLLRSFDLFLPSCSLLPFIRSLQAFCQMRLSEASAHLTSFSARIKDEASQSNSFKEASSITGWVVATAVKAADAVLSTCPSLYEKRCLLQLLAAVDFADGGSSSAYFGRSYWKINLAEPSLCKDGDIYKWNDSMDDASLLAALEKDGRWEDARTWARQLESSGIAWESTFDHVTE
;
A
#
# COMPACT_ATOMS: atom_id res chain seq x y z
N MET A 1 10.70 13.90 -27.50
CA MET A 1 10.79 15.19 -26.80
C MET A 1 12.01 15.13 -25.91
N GLU A 2 12.99 16.00 -26.15
CA GLU A 2 14.21 16.06 -25.33
C GLU A 2 13.97 16.92 -24.08
N LEU A 3 14.67 16.61 -22.99
CA LEU A 3 14.54 17.30 -21.69
C LEU A 3 14.64 18.83 -21.85
N PHE A 4 15.64 19.29 -22.60
CA PHE A 4 15.88 20.72 -22.81
C PHE A 4 14.76 21.42 -23.59
N CYS A 5 14.08 20.73 -24.51
CA CYS A 5 12.91 21.29 -25.19
C CYS A 5 11.75 21.52 -24.21
N ILE A 6 11.53 20.60 -23.28
CA ILE A 6 10.48 20.73 -22.26
C ILE A 6 10.80 21.92 -21.35
N LEU A 7 12.04 22.02 -20.87
CA LEU A 7 12.49 23.11 -20.03
C LEU A 7 12.33 24.47 -20.72
N ALA A 8 12.77 24.59 -21.97
CA ALA A 8 12.67 25.85 -22.74
C ALA A 8 11.21 26.30 -22.99
N VAL A 9 10.25 25.36 -22.99
CA VAL A 9 8.82 25.68 -23.10
C VAL A 9 8.25 26.10 -21.75
N CYS A 10 8.60 25.40 -20.66
CA CYS A 10 8.11 25.72 -19.32
C CYS A 10 8.69 27.03 -18.77
N GLU A 11 9.95 27.34 -19.05
CA GLU A 11 10.62 28.58 -18.60
C GLU A 11 9.92 29.85 -19.13
N LYS A 12 9.26 29.76 -20.28
CA LYS A 12 8.52 30.89 -20.88
C LYS A 12 7.16 31.16 -20.23
N GLN A 13 6.70 30.29 -19.33
CA GLN A 13 5.42 30.45 -18.65
C GLN A 13 5.54 31.38 -17.44
N LYS A 14 4.39 31.84 -16.94
CA LYS A 14 4.32 32.73 -15.77
C LYS A 14 4.87 32.05 -14.49
N ASN A 15 4.55 30.77 -14.32
CA ASN A 15 5.00 29.92 -13.21
C ASN A 15 5.75 28.71 -13.78
N PRO A 16 7.08 28.79 -13.96
CA PRO A 16 7.86 27.77 -14.66
C PRO A 16 7.95 26.45 -13.88
N GLY A 17 8.06 26.49 -12.56
CA GLY A 17 8.10 25.29 -11.71
C GLY A 17 6.77 24.55 -11.72
N GLU A 18 5.65 25.28 -11.61
CA GLU A 18 4.31 24.68 -11.66
C GLU A 18 4.03 24.05 -13.04
N ALA A 19 4.42 24.74 -14.12
CA ALA A 19 4.34 24.21 -15.47
C ALA A 19 5.18 22.92 -15.63
N LEU A 20 6.35 22.84 -14.97
CA LEU A 20 7.18 21.63 -14.95
C LEU A 20 6.53 20.48 -14.17
N LEU A 21 5.90 20.74 -13.02
CA LEU A 21 5.15 19.72 -12.28
C LEU A 21 3.99 19.15 -13.10
N ASN A 22 3.24 20.02 -13.78
CA ASN A 22 2.16 19.59 -14.66
C ASN A 22 2.69 18.74 -15.83
N LYS A 23 3.86 19.09 -16.39
CA LYS A 23 4.54 18.24 -17.38
C LYS A 23 5.07 16.94 -16.80
N ALA A 24 5.56 16.95 -15.56
CA ALA A 24 6.00 15.75 -14.85
C ALA A 24 4.86 14.74 -14.74
N LYS A 25 3.67 15.20 -14.33
CA LYS A 25 2.47 14.37 -14.21
C LYS A 25 1.98 13.85 -15.57
N GLN A 26 1.94 14.71 -16.59
CA GLN A 26 1.52 14.33 -17.94
C GLN A 26 2.43 13.26 -18.57
N MET A 27 3.75 13.41 -18.42
CA MET A 27 4.72 12.47 -18.98
C MET A 27 5.09 11.33 -18.03
N GLN A 28 4.51 11.33 -16.83
CA GLN A 28 4.89 10.44 -15.74
C GLN A 28 6.39 10.46 -15.46
N TRP A 29 7.09 11.60 -15.56
CA TRP A 29 8.55 11.68 -15.45
C TRP A 29 8.99 12.39 -14.17
N SER A 30 9.29 11.62 -13.12
CA SER A 30 9.61 12.14 -11.79
C SER A 30 10.80 13.09 -11.76
N LEU A 31 11.79 12.92 -12.65
CA LEU A 31 12.96 13.80 -12.76
C LEU A 31 12.58 15.28 -12.97
N LEU A 32 11.46 15.54 -13.65
CA LEU A 32 10.97 16.91 -13.85
C LEU A 32 10.55 17.57 -12.54
N ALA A 33 10.08 16.82 -11.53
CA ALA A 33 9.78 17.36 -10.21
C ALA A 33 11.05 17.77 -9.44
N LEU A 34 12.16 17.05 -9.66
CA LEU A 34 13.46 17.47 -9.13
C LEU A 34 13.91 18.80 -9.76
N ILE A 35 13.78 18.94 -11.08
CA ILE A 35 14.13 20.21 -11.73
C ILE A 35 13.19 21.34 -11.32
N ALA A 36 11.89 21.05 -11.13
CA ALA A 36 10.92 22.03 -10.62
C ALA A 36 11.30 22.57 -9.23
N SER A 37 11.97 21.76 -8.38
CA SER A 37 12.45 22.21 -7.06
C SER A 37 13.52 23.31 -7.10
N CYS A 38 14.15 23.54 -8.26
CA CYS A 38 15.08 24.65 -8.46
C CYS A 38 14.39 25.99 -8.70
N PHE A 39 13.06 26.01 -8.86
CA PHE A 39 12.30 27.24 -9.11
C PHE A 39 11.60 27.73 -7.84
N PRO A 40 11.54 29.06 -7.62
CA PRO A 40 11.00 29.63 -6.38
C PRO A 40 9.46 29.61 -6.31
N ASP A 41 8.76 29.35 -7.41
CA ASP A 41 7.29 29.32 -7.48
C ASP A 41 6.67 28.03 -6.92
N VAL A 42 7.50 27.05 -6.53
CA VAL A 42 7.04 25.75 -6.04
C VAL A 42 7.75 25.37 -4.75
N THR A 43 7.02 24.75 -3.82
CA THR A 43 7.58 24.24 -2.57
C THR A 43 8.19 22.85 -2.73
N LEU A 44 9.24 22.54 -1.96
CA LEU A 44 9.88 21.21 -1.94
C LEU A 44 8.89 20.09 -1.61
N LEU A 45 7.91 20.37 -0.74
CA LEU A 45 6.83 19.44 -0.40
C LEU A 45 5.93 19.11 -1.60
N SER A 46 5.62 20.11 -2.44
CA SER A 46 4.85 19.89 -3.67
C SER A 46 5.64 19.02 -4.65
N CYS A 47 6.93 19.30 -4.83
CA CYS A 47 7.81 18.47 -5.67
C CYS A 47 7.91 17.03 -5.15
N LEU A 48 8.01 16.84 -3.84
CA LEU A 48 8.01 15.53 -3.19
C LEU A 48 6.69 14.77 -3.48
N SER A 49 5.54 15.43 -3.35
CA SER A 49 4.24 14.81 -3.64
C SER A 49 4.16 14.31 -5.07
N PHE A 50 4.47 15.16 -6.05
CA PHE A 50 4.46 14.76 -7.46
C PHE A 50 5.47 13.65 -7.75
N TRP A 51 6.67 13.71 -7.14
CA TRP A 51 7.66 12.64 -7.28
C TRP A 51 7.12 11.31 -6.77
N LEU A 52 6.52 11.29 -5.57
CA LEU A 52 5.99 10.10 -4.95
C LEU A 52 4.74 9.58 -5.65
N GLU A 53 3.84 10.43 -6.12
CA GLU A 53 2.68 10.04 -6.93
C GLU A 53 3.11 9.28 -8.20
N ILE A 54 4.03 9.87 -8.96
CA ILE A 54 4.56 9.27 -10.20
C ILE A 54 5.30 7.97 -9.89
N THR A 55 6.12 7.96 -8.84
CA THR A 55 6.92 6.79 -8.46
C THR A 55 6.03 5.65 -7.96
N ALA A 56 5.06 5.93 -7.10
CA ALA A 56 4.09 4.95 -6.63
C ALA A 56 3.26 4.37 -7.78
N ALA A 57 2.77 5.21 -8.70
CA ALA A 57 2.05 4.72 -9.88
C ALA A 57 2.89 3.75 -10.72
N ARG A 58 4.18 4.05 -10.90
CA ARG A 58 5.13 3.18 -11.62
C ARG A 58 5.37 1.88 -10.87
N GLU A 59 5.80 1.92 -9.61
CA GLU A 59 6.15 0.72 -8.84
C GLU A 59 4.95 -0.20 -8.60
N LEU A 60 3.79 0.36 -8.25
CA LEU A 60 2.57 -0.43 -8.02
C LEU A 60 2.04 -1.07 -9.33
N SER A 61 2.22 -0.40 -10.47
CA SER A 61 1.89 -0.99 -11.76
C SER A 61 2.78 -2.19 -12.10
N LEU A 62 4.06 -2.15 -11.73
CA LEU A 62 5.00 -3.26 -11.93
C LEU A 62 4.63 -4.45 -11.05
N ILE A 63 4.31 -4.22 -9.77
CA ILE A 63 3.87 -5.28 -8.85
C ILE A 63 2.62 -6.01 -9.39
N LYS A 64 1.66 -5.26 -9.95
CA LYS A 64 0.47 -5.84 -10.58
C LYS A 64 0.81 -6.74 -11.77
N VAL A 65 1.78 -6.35 -12.60
CA VAL A 65 2.24 -7.12 -13.75
C VAL A 65 2.94 -8.42 -13.30
N ASP A 66 3.75 -8.36 -12.24
CA ASP A 66 4.41 -9.53 -11.67
C ASP A 66 3.41 -10.54 -11.09
N GLY A 67 2.34 -10.05 -10.45
CA GLY A 67 1.23 -10.89 -9.98
C GLY A 67 0.56 -11.67 -11.10
N ILE A 68 0.36 -11.04 -12.27
CA ILE A 68 -0.20 -11.71 -13.46
C ILE A 68 0.77 -12.78 -13.97
N SER A 69 2.07 -12.45 -14.06
CA SER A 69 3.11 -13.40 -14.48
C SER A 69 3.16 -14.63 -13.58
N SER A 70 3.09 -14.44 -12.26
CA SER A 70 3.03 -15.52 -11.27
C SER A 70 1.76 -16.38 -11.42
N LYS A 71 0.62 -15.76 -11.70
CA LYS A 71 -0.63 -16.50 -11.96
C LYS A 71 -0.55 -17.35 -13.23
N VAL A 72 0.05 -16.81 -14.30
CA VAL A 72 0.28 -17.55 -15.55
C VAL A 72 1.23 -18.72 -15.29
N ALA A 73 2.35 -18.51 -14.59
CA ALA A 73 3.30 -19.57 -14.26
C ALA A 73 2.65 -20.70 -13.45
N LYS A 74 1.82 -20.37 -12.46
CA LYS A 74 1.06 -21.37 -11.68
C LYS A 74 0.06 -22.15 -12.53
N ASN A 75 -0.67 -21.47 -13.42
CA ASN A 75 -1.63 -22.12 -14.31
C ASN A 75 -0.94 -23.04 -15.34
N VAL A 76 0.23 -22.63 -15.85
CA VAL A 76 1.06 -23.47 -16.74
C VAL A 76 1.60 -24.67 -15.97
N GLY A 77 2.12 -24.47 -14.76
CA GLY A 77 2.60 -25.55 -13.90
C GLY A 77 1.52 -26.58 -13.59
N SER A 78 0.31 -26.13 -13.22
CA SER A 78 -0.81 -27.04 -12.95
C SER A 78 -1.26 -27.80 -14.20
N ALA A 79 -1.31 -27.15 -15.37
CA ALA A 79 -1.65 -27.81 -16.63
C ALA A 79 -0.62 -28.89 -17.03
N VAL A 80 0.68 -28.61 -16.80
CA VAL A 80 1.76 -29.58 -17.04
C VAL A 80 1.66 -30.77 -16.08
N GLU A 81 1.41 -30.52 -14.79
CA GLU A 81 1.21 -31.59 -13.81
C GLU A 81 0.01 -32.47 -14.14
N VAL A 82 -1.11 -31.87 -14.57
CA VAL A 82 -2.30 -32.63 -15.02
C VAL A 82 -1.96 -33.50 -16.23
N THR A 83 -1.24 -32.96 -17.21
CA THR A 83 -0.79 -33.71 -18.40
C THR A 83 0.14 -34.87 -18.02
N ASN A 84 1.03 -34.66 -17.05
CA ASN A 84 1.95 -35.67 -16.55
C ASN A 84 1.27 -36.73 -15.68
N LYS A 85 0.08 -36.47 -15.13
CA LYS A 85 -0.70 -37.43 -14.34
C LYS A 85 -1.66 -38.30 -15.17
N LEU A 86 -1.88 -38.00 -16.46
CA LEU A 86 -2.72 -38.84 -17.33
C LEU A 86 -2.09 -40.23 -17.58
N PRO A 87 -2.87 -41.32 -17.56
CA PRO A 87 -2.40 -42.68 -17.86
C PRO A 87 -1.74 -42.79 -19.24
N SER A 88 -0.77 -43.69 -19.39
CA SER A 88 0.01 -43.89 -20.63
C SER A 88 -0.85 -44.18 -21.88
N VAL A 89 -2.04 -44.76 -21.71
CA VAL A 89 -2.96 -45.10 -22.82
C VAL A 89 -3.53 -43.86 -23.52
N SER A 90 -3.74 -42.76 -22.79
CA SER A 90 -4.21 -41.47 -23.34
C SER A 90 -3.09 -40.58 -23.92
N ARG A 91 -1.82 -40.99 -23.81
CA ARG A 91 -0.66 -40.24 -24.37
C ARG A 91 -0.33 -40.61 -25.81
N ASN A 92 -1.05 -41.58 -26.39
CA ASN A 92 -0.88 -42.00 -27.78
C ASN A 92 -1.53 -41.01 -28.75
N VAL A 93 -1.01 -39.78 -28.80
CA VAL A 93 -1.26 -38.87 -29.92
C VAL A 93 -0.29 -39.29 -31.02
N GLU A 94 -0.80 -39.95 -32.06
CA GLU A 94 0.00 -40.36 -33.21
C GLU A 94 0.42 -39.11 -34.01
N TYR A 95 1.61 -38.58 -33.74
CA TYR A 95 2.13 -37.43 -34.48
C TYR A 95 2.59 -37.87 -35.88
N ARG A 96 1.73 -37.71 -36.88
CA ARG A 96 2.14 -37.88 -38.29
C ARG A 96 2.69 -36.57 -38.86
N TYR A 97 3.97 -36.60 -39.23
CA TYR A 97 4.62 -35.48 -39.93
C TYR A 97 4.30 -35.55 -41.42
N ASN A 98 3.49 -34.63 -41.93
CA ASN A 98 3.26 -34.52 -43.36
C ASN A 98 4.51 -33.92 -44.04
N ARG A 99 5.32 -34.77 -44.69
CA ARG A 99 6.57 -34.38 -45.37
C ARG A 99 6.36 -33.50 -46.61
N LYS A 100 5.11 -33.23 -47.03
CA LYS A 100 4.81 -32.46 -48.25
C LYS A 100 4.72 -30.94 -48.03
N ASN A 101 4.85 -30.43 -46.80
CA ASN A 101 4.76 -28.98 -46.52
C ASN A 101 6.02 -28.45 -45.81
N PRO A 102 6.78 -27.49 -46.40
CA PRO A 102 8.01 -26.97 -45.80
C PRO A 102 7.77 -26.07 -44.58
N LYS A 103 6.54 -25.60 -44.34
CA LYS A 103 6.15 -24.88 -43.12
C LYS A 103 5.36 -25.82 -42.20
N ARG A 104 6.07 -26.45 -41.25
CA ARG A 104 5.55 -27.45 -40.31
C ARG A 104 4.36 -26.90 -39.50
N ARG A 105 3.15 -27.41 -39.74
CA ARG A 105 2.02 -27.31 -38.81
C ARG A 105 1.70 -28.70 -38.27
N ARG A 106 1.61 -28.83 -36.94
CA ARG A 106 1.16 -30.06 -36.27
C ARG A 106 -0.33 -30.24 -36.58
N PHE A 107 -0.71 -31.38 -37.15
CA PHE A 107 -2.11 -31.78 -37.27
C PHE A 107 -2.44 -32.73 -36.10
N LEU A 108 -3.57 -32.48 -35.43
CA LEU A 108 -4.17 -33.40 -34.47
C LEU A 108 -5.34 -34.07 -35.19
N GLU A 109 -5.27 -35.36 -35.46
CA GLU A 109 -6.35 -36.10 -36.10
C GLU A 109 -6.83 -37.17 -35.11
N ALA A 110 -8.10 -37.11 -34.71
CA ALA A 110 -8.69 -38.11 -33.84
C ALA A 110 -8.96 -39.38 -34.67
N SER A 111 -8.51 -40.53 -34.17
CA SER A 111 -8.67 -41.83 -34.82
C SER A 111 -10.16 -42.18 -35.00
N PRO A 112 -10.60 -42.65 -36.18
CA PRO A 112 -11.94 -43.19 -36.34
C PRO A 112 -11.99 -44.66 -35.89
N ASP A 113 -13.15 -45.01 -35.31
CA ASP A 113 -13.69 -46.36 -35.03
C ASP A 113 -13.07 -47.16 -33.88
N SER A 114 -13.81 -47.79 -32.95
CA SER A 114 -15.26 -47.93 -32.75
C SER A 114 -15.48 -48.56 -31.36
N PHE A 115 -16.33 -48.01 -30.49
CA PHE A 115 -17.05 -48.78 -29.46
C PHE A 115 -18.33 -48.02 -29.06
N LYS A 116 -19.48 -48.65 -29.31
CA LYS A 116 -20.80 -48.25 -28.80
C LYS A 116 -20.91 -48.70 -27.33
N SER A 117 -21.26 -47.80 -26.42
CA SER A 117 -22.22 -48.05 -25.35
C SER A 117 -22.58 -46.72 -24.68
N GLY A 118 -23.88 -46.47 -24.53
CA GLY A 118 -24.43 -45.14 -24.32
C GLY A 118 -24.30 -44.60 -22.89
N PHE A 119 -24.26 -43.28 -22.81
CA PHE A 119 -24.96 -42.51 -21.80
C PHE A 119 -25.47 -41.24 -22.46
N SER A 120 -26.79 -41.04 -22.37
CA SER A 120 -27.47 -39.82 -22.76
C SER A 120 -27.14 -38.72 -21.76
N LEU A 121 -26.75 -37.54 -22.24
CA LEU A 121 -27.15 -36.31 -21.58
C LEU A 121 -27.33 -35.20 -22.62
N ASP A 122 -28.58 -34.79 -22.76
CA ASP A 122 -29.08 -33.71 -23.58
C ASP A 122 -28.42 -32.37 -23.20
N ILE A 123 -27.84 -31.66 -24.18
CA ILE A 123 -27.96 -30.20 -24.23
C ILE A 123 -28.27 -29.82 -25.69
N ALA A 124 -29.40 -29.15 -25.83
CA ALA A 124 -30.07 -28.81 -27.07
C ALA A 124 -29.23 -27.96 -28.03
N SER A 125 -29.47 -28.19 -29.31
CA SER A 125 -28.92 -27.47 -30.46
C SER A 125 -29.80 -26.28 -30.86
N GLY A 126 -29.14 -25.21 -31.35
CA GLY A 126 -29.57 -24.51 -32.56
C GLY A 126 -29.69 -22.98 -32.47
N PRO A 127 -29.62 -22.25 -33.61
CA PRO A 127 -28.93 -22.57 -34.86
C PRO A 127 -28.13 -21.39 -35.47
N ASN A 128 -27.37 -21.77 -36.50
CA ASN A 128 -26.49 -21.00 -37.36
C ASN A 128 -27.10 -19.73 -38.00
N GLY A 129 -26.22 -18.78 -38.34
CA GLY A 129 -26.49 -17.69 -39.29
C GLY A 129 -25.18 -17.12 -39.84
N THR A 130 -24.77 -17.65 -40.99
CA THR A 130 -23.65 -17.24 -41.85
C THR A 130 -23.72 -15.79 -42.33
N ALA A 131 -22.58 -15.09 -42.43
CA ALA A 131 -22.08 -14.47 -43.67
C ALA A 131 -20.82 -13.63 -43.43
N THR A 132 -19.82 -13.86 -44.26
CA THR A 132 -18.59 -13.07 -44.39
C THR A 132 -18.77 -12.07 -45.54
N SER A 133 -18.41 -10.79 -45.34
CA SER A 133 -17.98 -9.90 -46.42
C SER A 133 -17.19 -8.71 -45.87
N ASN A 134 -15.93 -8.58 -46.27
CA ASN A 134 -15.13 -7.35 -46.29
C ASN A 134 -14.98 -6.93 -47.77
N PRO A 135 -14.39 -5.78 -48.13
CA PRO A 135 -14.45 -4.42 -47.57
C PRO A 135 -14.79 -3.37 -48.66
N SER A 136 -15.06 -2.11 -48.29
CA SER A 136 -14.90 -0.98 -49.22
C SER A 136 -14.55 0.31 -48.49
N ASP A 137 -13.51 0.95 -49.03
CA ASP A 137 -12.82 2.18 -48.66
C ASP A 137 -13.60 3.48 -48.95
N ILE A 138 -13.11 4.58 -48.34
CA ILE A 138 -13.32 6.02 -48.65
C ILE A 138 -14.62 6.67 -48.12
N ASP A 139 -14.52 7.54 -47.12
CA ASP A 139 -14.47 8.99 -47.37
C ASP A 139 -14.03 9.80 -46.13
N ALA A 140 -13.31 10.88 -46.39
CA ALA A 140 -12.78 11.83 -45.44
C ALA A 140 -13.83 12.88 -45.09
N GLN A 141 -14.05 13.14 -43.80
CA GLN A 141 -14.43 14.49 -43.36
C GLN A 141 -13.76 14.89 -42.05
N GLN A 142 -13.07 16.01 -42.19
CA GLN A 142 -12.35 16.80 -41.21
C GLN A 142 -13.37 17.65 -40.44
N GLU A 143 -13.70 17.29 -39.20
CA GLU A 143 -14.33 18.21 -38.25
C GLU A 143 -13.33 18.66 -37.18
N ARG A 144 -12.80 19.86 -37.43
CA ARG A 144 -12.07 20.72 -36.51
C ARG A 144 -13.05 21.16 -35.40
N ARG A 145 -12.92 20.64 -34.18
CA ARG A 145 -13.57 21.22 -32.99
C ARG A 145 -12.53 21.53 -31.91
N LYS A 146 -12.69 22.75 -31.36
CA LYS A 146 -11.81 23.53 -30.47
C LYS A 146 -11.45 22.80 -29.17
N PRO A 147 -10.32 23.17 -28.53
CA PRO A 147 -10.06 22.83 -27.14
C PRO A 147 -10.86 23.80 -26.23
N THR A 148 -11.76 23.23 -25.44
CA THR A 148 -12.39 23.81 -24.24
C THR A 148 -12.46 22.62 -23.29
N SER A 149 -11.80 22.60 -22.14
CA SER A 149 -11.94 23.56 -21.06
C SER A 149 -10.64 23.55 -20.26
N GLU A 150 -10.16 24.74 -19.92
CA GLU A 150 -9.27 24.92 -18.77
C GLU A 150 -10.02 24.34 -17.57
N GLU A 151 -9.49 23.26 -16.98
CA GLU A 151 -9.85 22.87 -15.63
C GLU A 151 -9.48 24.06 -14.75
N THR A 152 -10.48 24.77 -14.26
CA THR A 152 -10.30 25.78 -13.22
C THR A 152 -9.82 25.03 -12.00
N GLU A 153 -8.51 25.00 -11.80
CA GLU A 153 -7.86 24.46 -10.61
C GLU A 153 -8.34 25.31 -9.43
N ILE A 154 -9.36 24.79 -8.74
CA ILE A 154 -9.69 25.22 -7.38
C ILE A 154 -8.41 24.99 -6.58
N PRO A 155 -7.91 25.97 -5.80
CA PRO A 155 -6.72 25.78 -5.00
C PRO A 155 -6.98 24.61 -4.04
N VAL A 156 -6.38 23.46 -4.34
CA VAL A 156 -6.44 22.27 -3.49
C VAL A 156 -5.89 22.66 -2.13
N ASP A 157 -6.67 22.38 -1.09
CA ASP A 157 -6.33 22.70 0.28
C ASP A 157 -5.00 22.05 0.67
N ILE A 158 -4.16 22.78 1.42
CA ILE A 158 -2.82 22.30 1.82
C ILE A 158 -2.97 21.02 2.64
N ASP A 159 -3.99 20.96 3.50
CA ASP A 159 -4.29 19.83 4.35
C ASP A 159 -4.70 18.59 3.52
N GLU A 160 -5.42 18.78 2.42
CA GLU A 160 -5.78 17.70 1.50
C GLU A 160 -4.55 17.14 0.78
N ARG A 161 -3.62 18.00 0.34
CA ARG A 161 -2.36 17.57 -0.27
C ARG A 161 -1.50 16.79 0.71
N LEU A 162 -1.40 17.28 1.94
CA LEU A 162 -0.68 16.62 3.03
C LEU A 162 -1.28 15.25 3.35
N ALA A 163 -2.61 15.15 3.43
CA ALA A 163 -3.31 13.89 3.65
C ALA A 163 -3.13 12.89 2.48
N SER A 164 -3.16 13.37 1.23
CA SER A 164 -2.83 12.57 0.04
C SER A 164 -1.41 12.03 0.11
N LEU A 165 -0.45 12.90 0.45
CA LEU A 165 0.95 12.52 0.62
C LEU A 165 1.14 11.46 1.71
N SER A 166 0.51 11.64 2.88
CA SER A 166 0.53 10.63 3.94
C SER A 166 -0.01 9.29 3.47
N SER A 167 -1.05 9.30 2.63
CA SER A 167 -1.63 8.08 2.05
C SER A 167 -0.64 7.38 1.11
N ILE A 168 0.07 8.11 0.26
CA ILE A 168 1.07 7.55 -0.64
C ILE A 168 2.24 6.94 0.14
N VAL A 169 2.73 7.66 1.16
CA VAL A 169 3.79 7.15 2.05
C VAL A 169 3.35 5.85 2.72
N ALA A 170 2.13 5.79 3.24
CA ALA A 170 1.58 4.60 3.87
C ALA A 170 1.51 3.41 2.90
N VAL A 171 0.99 3.61 1.68
CA VAL A 171 0.93 2.56 0.64
C VAL A 171 2.33 2.06 0.26
N LEU A 172 3.31 2.95 0.14
CA LEU A 172 4.69 2.54 -0.16
C LEU A 172 5.32 1.73 0.98
N CYS A 173 5.07 2.11 2.24
CA CYS A 173 5.50 1.34 3.41
C CYS A 173 4.79 -0.02 3.49
N GLU A 174 3.49 -0.09 3.20
CA GLU A 174 2.70 -1.32 3.13
C GLU A 174 3.33 -2.34 2.17
N GLN A 175 3.76 -1.86 1.01
CA GLN A 175 4.39 -2.65 -0.06
C GLN A 175 5.90 -2.80 0.12
N GLN A 176 6.46 -2.36 1.26
CA GLN A 176 7.90 -2.41 1.58
C GLN A 176 8.80 -1.68 0.56
N LEU A 177 8.26 -0.70 -0.17
CA LEU A 177 8.98 0.13 -1.14
C LEU A 177 9.73 1.27 -0.44
N PHE A 178 10.65 0.92 0.46
CA PHE A 178 11.41 1.89 1.26
C PHE A 178 12.48 2.64 0.46
N LEU A 179 13.11 2.01 -0.54
CA LEU A 179 14.19 2.66 -1.30
C LEU A 179 13.73 3.88 -2.10
N PRO A 180 12.62 3.81 -2.89
CA PRO A 180 12.11 4.99 -3.59
C PRO A 180 11.68 6.10 -2.63
N LEU A 181 11.10 5.72 -1.49
CA LEU A 181 10.64 6.63 -0.44
C LEU A 181 11.81 7.36 0.23
N LEU A 182 12.82 6.64 0.72
CA LEU A 182 14.00 7.25 1.34
C LEU A 182 14.74 8.17 0.37
N ARG A 183 14.89 7.74 -0.89
CA ARG A 183 15.54 8.55 -1.92
C ARG A 183 14.79 9.85 -2.18
N SER A 184 13.45 9.84 -2.22
CA SER A 184 12.70 11.08 -2.45
C SER A 184 12.83 12.05 -1.27
N PHE A 185 12.77 11.53 -0.04
CA PHE A 185 12.95 12.38 1.14
C PHE A 185 14.38 12.92 1.24
N ASP A 186 15.42 12.13 0.94
CA ASP A 186 16.80 12.62 0.92
C ASP A 186 17.01 13.71 -0.17
N LEU A 187 16.27 13.67 -1.28
CA LEU A 187 16.32 14.68 -2.36
C LEU A 187 15.61 15.98 -2.00
N PHE A 188 14.40 15.90 -1.42
CA PHE A 188 13.54 17.06 -1.24
C PHE A 188 13.52 17.60 0.20
N LEU A 189 13.60 16.73 1.20
CA LEU A 189 13.44 17.07 2.62
C LEU A 189 14.44 16.29 3.51
N PRO A 190 15.78 16.44 3.32
CA PRO A 190 16.80 15.64 4.01
C PRO A 190 16.81 15.83 5.54
N SER A 191 16.29 16.96 6.02
CA SER A 191 16.20 17.27 7.45
C SER A 191 14.91 16.80 8.11
N CYS A 192 13.93 16.30 7.34
CA CYS A 192 12.62 15.92 7.87
C CYS A 192 12.74 14.81 8.92
N SER A 193 12.11 14.99 10.07
CA SER A 193 11.99 13.98 11.12
C SER A 193 11.37 12.67 10.63
N LEU A 194 10.54 12.65 9.60
CA LEU A 194 9.96 11.41 9.04
C LEU A 194 11.02 10.45 8.45
N LEU A 195 12.19 10.93 8.03
CA LEU A 195 13.26 10.09 7.46
C LEU A 195 13.75 8.97 8.41
N PRO A 196 14.23 9.27 9.63
CA PRO A 196 14.58 8.21 10.58
C PRO A 196 13.41 7.28 10.90
N PHE A 197 12.16 7.78 10.91
CA PHE A 197 11.00 6.92 11.10
C PHE A 197 10.84 5.90 9.95
N ILE A 198 10.94 6.33 8.70
CA ILE A 198 10.89 5.43 7.53
C ILE A 198 12.05 4.41 7.57
N ARG A 199 13.27 4.84 7.95
CA ARG A 199 14.41 3.93 8.14
C ARG A 199 14.15 2.89 9.24
N SER A 200 13.43 3.27 10.30
CA SER A 200 13.05 2.33 11.35
C SER A 200 12.08 1.25 10.86
N LEU A 201 11.09 1.62 10.05
CA LEU A 201 10.16 0.67 9.43
C LEU A 201 10.89 -0.27 8.47
N GLN A 202 11.83 0.26 7.67
CA GLN A 202 12.67 -0.56 6.80
C GLN A 202 13.49 -1.59 7.59
N ALA A 203 14.17 -1.14 8.67
CA ALA A 203 14.97 -2.02 9.52
C ALA A 203 14.09 -3.06 10.23
N PHE A 204 12.89 -2.68 10.65
CA PHE A 204 11.91 -3.58 11.24
C PHE A 204 11.45 -4.66 10.24
N CYS A 205 11.12 -4.31 9.00
CA CYS A 205 10.76 -5.29 7.96
C CYS A 205 11.89 -6.29 7.66
N GLN A 206 13.13 -5.97 8.03
CA GLN A 206 14.30 -6.85 7.95
C GLN A 206 14.59 -7.58 9.28
N MET A 207 13.71 -7.47 10.28
CA MET A 207 13.86 -7.99 11.64
C MET A 207 15.09 -7.46 12.41
N ARG A 208 15.58 -6.28 12.06
CA ARG A 208 16.72 -5.61 12.72
C ARG A 208 16.22 -4.70 13.84
N LEU A 209 15.64 -5.30 14.90
CA LEU A 209 14.94 -4.57 15.97
C LEU A 209 15.79 -3.50 16.66
N SER A 210 17.07 -3.79 16.94
CA SER A 210 17.97 -2.81 17.57
C SER A 210 18.22 -1.59 16.69
N GLU A 211 18.38 -1.79 15.38
CA GLU A 211 18.54 -0.68 14.43
C GLU A 211 17.25 0.11 14.27
N ALA A 212 16.10 -0.58 14.20
CA ALA A 212 14.79 0.06 14.20
C ALA A 212 14.61 0.95 15.45
N SER A 213 14.95 0.45 16.65
CA SER A 213 14.88 1.24 17.88
C SER A 213 15.82 2.46 17.89
N ALA A 214 17.03 2.33 17.31
CA ALA A 214 17.97 3.44 17.22
C ALA A 214 17.44 4.54 16.29
N HIS A 215 16.84 4.14 15.17
CA HIS A 215 16.18 5.07 14.25
C HIS A 215 14.95 5.73 14.87
N LEU A 216 14.12 5.00 15.64
CA LEU A 216 13.01 5.59 16.38
C LEU A 216 13.47 6.58 17.44
N THR A 217 14.58 6.32 18.13
CA THR A 217 15.17 7.27 19.07
C THR A 217 15.61 8.56 18.35
N SER A 218 16.21 8.42 17.16
CA SER A 218 16.55 9.57 16.31
C SER A 218 15.31 10.32 15.81
N PHE A 219 14.19 9.63 15.56
CA PHE A 219 12.92 10.26 15.21
C PHE A 219 12.39 11.09 16.37
N SER A 220 12.28 10.51 17.58
CA SER A 220 11.82 11.19 18.79
C SER A 220 12.63 12.45 19.12
N ALA A 221 13.96 12.38 18.96
CA ALA A 221 14.82 13.53 19.19
C ALA A 221 14.53 14.67 18.18
N ARG A 222 14.44 14.34 16.88
CA ARG A 222 14.23 15.35 15.83
C ARG A 222 12.84 15.97 15.87
N ILE A 223 11.79 15.18 16.09
CA ILE A 223 10.41 15.71 16.15
C ILE A 223 10.24 16.66 17.35
N LYS A 224 10.93 16.39 18.46
CA LYS A 224 10.96 17.28 19.63
C LYS A 224 11.72 18.57 19.39
N ASP A 225 12.84 18.51 18.66
CA ASP A 225 13.59 19.68 18.24
C ASP A 225 12.76 20.56 17.29
N GLU A 226 12.08 19.95 16.32
CA GLU A 226 11.15 20.63 15.40
C GLU A 226 9.98 21.29 16.16
N ALA A 227 9.37 20.57 17.11
CA ALA A 227 8.28 21.10 17.93
C ALA A 227 8.74 22.31 18.78
N SER A 228 9.94 22.25 19.36
CA SER A 228 10.50 23.32 20.20
C SER A 228 10.82 24.60 19.41
N GLN A 229 11.24 24.47 18.15
CA GLN A 229 11.51 25.59 17.24
C GLN A 229 10.22 26.21 16.66
N SER A 230 9.10 25.46 16.66
CA SER A 230 7.84 25.86 16.02
C SER A 230 7.03 26.93 16.75
N ASN A 231 7.38 27.27 18.01
CA ASN A 231 6.64 28.23 18.86
C ASN A 231 6.50 29.65 18.28
N SER A 232 7.12 29.96 17.12
CA SER A 232 7.05 31.25 16.45
C SER A 232 6.28 31.27 15.12
N PHE A 233 5.90 30.13 14.51
CA PHE A 233 5.28 30.08 13.17
C PHE A 233 4.22 28.97 13.03
N LYS A 234 2.98 29.34 12.64
CA LYS A 234 1.84 28.41 12.44
C LYS A 234 2.09 27.29 11.43
N GLU A 235 2.91 27.55 10.42
CA GLU A 235 3.22 26.59 9.35
C GLU A 235 4.12 25.44 9.85
N ALA A 236 5.05 25.72 10.77
CA ALA A 236 5.91 24.70 11.38
C ALA A 236 5.12 23.72 12.24
N SER A 237 4.11 24.19 12.99
CA SER A 237 3.20 23.35 13.78
C SER A 237 2.38 22.40 12.90
N SER A 238 1.98 22.84 11.69
CA SER A 238 1.22 22.03 10.74
C SER A 238 2.07 20.90 10.13
N ILE A 239 3.35 21.17 9.87
CA ILE A 239 4.31 20.16 9.35
C ILE A 239 4.60 19.10 10.42
N THR A 240 4.84 19.48 11.68
CA THR A 240 5.04 18.52 12.77
C THR A 240 3.81 17.62 12.94
N GLY A 241 2.61 18.20 12.95
CA GLY A 241 1.36 17.44 13.00
C GLY A 241 1.20 16.47 11.82
N TRP A 242 1.54 16.91 10.61
CA TRP A 242 1.56 16.05 9.43
C TRP A 242 2.58 14.91 9.51
N VAL A 243 3.79 15.16 10.04
CA VAL A 243 4.80 14.10 10.22
C VAL A 243 4.27 13.03 11.16
N VAL A 244 3.68 13.42 12.30
CA VAL A 244 3.10 12.46 13.26
C VAL A 244 1.97 11.66 12.60
N ALA A 245 1.03 12.34 11.95
CA ALA A 245 -0.07 11.67 11.25
C ALA A 245 0.43 10.69 10.17
N THR A 246 1.47 11.08 9.43
CA THR A 246 2.08 10.22 8.40
C THR A 246 2.82 9.03 9.01
N ALA A 247 3.54 9.24 10.11
CA ALA A 247 4.25 8.18 10.82
C ALA A 247 3.27 7.12 11.36
N VAL A 248 2.19 7.55 12.01
CA VAL A 248 1.13 6.65 12.49
C VAL A 248 0.52 5.86 11.34
N LYS A 249 0.12 6.55 10.27
CA LYS A 249 -0.50 5.92 9.09
C LYS A 249 0.43 4.91 8.41
N ALA A 250 1.73 5.23 8.31
CA ALA A 250 2.72 4.32 7.75
C ALA A 250 2.97 3.10 8.65
N ALA A 251 2.99 3.28 9.97
CA ALA A 251 3.10 2.17 10.91
C ALA A 251 1.89 1.25 10.86
N ASP A 252 0.66 1.79 10.84
CA ASP A 252 -0.56 0.99 10.68
C ASP A 252 -0.55 0.19 9.37
N ALA A 253 -0.07 0.80 8.29
CA ALA A 253 0.06 0.12 7.00
C ALA A 253 1.03 -1.07 7.09
N VAL A 254 2.18 -0.92 7.74
CA VAL A 254 3.14 -2.03 7.98
C VAL A 254 2.55 -3.09 8.93
N LEU A 255 1.83 -2.67 9.97
CA LEU A 255 1.13 -3.59 10.89
C LEU A 255 0.08 -4.45 10.17
N SER A 256 -0.60 -3.88 9.17
CA SER A 256 -1.60 -4.60 8.38
C SER A 256 -0.99 -5.74 7.55
N THR A 257 0.26 -5.60 7.10
CA THR A 257 0.96 -6.59 6.26
C THR A 257 1.95 -7.47 7.01
N CYS A 258 2.10 -7.29 8.33
CA CYS A 258 2.93 -8.16 9.15
C CYS A 258 2.50 -9.64 9.01
N PRO A 259 3.40 -10.55 8.58
CA PRO A 259 3.07 -11.95 8.31
C PRO A 259 2.74 -12.78 9.55
N SER A 260 3.18 -12.36 10.74
CA SER A 260 2.93 -13.07 12.00
C SER A 260 2.52 -12.16 13.15
N LEU A 261 1.81 -12.74 14.13
CA LEU A 261 1.45 -12.04 15.39
C LEU A 261 2.70 -11.63 16.18
N TYR A 262 3.76 -12.44 16.13
CA TYR A 262 5.03 -12.13 16.76
C TYR A 262 5.61 -10.81 16.22
N GLU A 263 5.65 -10.65 14.90
CA GLU A 263 6.16 -9.44 14.26
C GLU A 263 5.30 -8.22 14.57
N LYS A 264 3.97 -8.38 14.57
CA LYS A 264 3.04 -7.32 15.01
C LYS A 264 3.36 -6.87 16.44
N ARG A 265 3.59 -7.81 17.36
CA ARG A 265 3.97 -7.49 18.76
C ARG A 265 5.29 -6.73 18.82
N CYS A 266 6.31 -7.19 18.10
CA CYS A 266 7.60 -6.51 18.08
C CYS A 266 7.49 -5.07 17.59
N LEU A 267 6.74 -4.82 16.51
CA LEU A 267 6.53 -3.46 16.00
C LEU A 267 5.74 -2.61 16.98
N LEU A 268 4.62 -3.12 17.51
CA LEU A 268 3.80 -2.37 18.47
C LEU A 268 4.57 -2.05 19.76
N GLN A 269 5.39 -2.97 20.24
CA GLN A 269 6.25 -2.74 21.40
C GLN A 269 7.27 -1.64 21.14
N LEU A 270 7.89 -1.63 19.95
CA LEU A 270 8.80 -0.57 19.54
C LEU A 270 8.06 0.78 19.48
N LEU A 271 6.90 0.84 18.81
CA LEU A 271 6.11 2.05 18.60
C LEU A 271 5.52 2.61 19.90
N ALA A 272 5.10 1.75 20.82
CA ALA A 272 4.60 2.17 22.13
C ALA A 272 5.67 2.88 22.98
N ALA A 273 6.96 2.59 22.75
CA ALA A 273 8.07 3.23 23.45
C ALA A 273 8.53 4.56 22.81
N VAL A 274 7.95 4.98 21.68
CA VAL A 274 8.34 6.19 20.93
C VAL A 274 7.62 7.42 21.49
N ASP A 275 8.34 8.54 21.54
CA ASP A 275 7.74 9.85 21.79
C ASP A 275 7.47 10.54 20.45
N PHE A 276 6.19 10.65 20.09
CA PHE A 276 5.74 11.30 18.86
C PHE A 276 5.58 12.83 19.01
N ALA A 277 5.91 13.41 20.17
CA ALA A 277 5.69 14.82 20.50
C ALA A 277 4.22 15.29 20.36
N ASP A 278 3.27 14.38 20.52
CA ASP A 278 1.81 14.60 20.43
C ASP A 278 1.10 14.47 21.78
N GLY A 279 1.84 14.66 22.87
CA GLY A 279 1.33 14.46 24.23
C GLY A 279 1.16 12.99 24.62
N GLY A 280 1.70 12.06 23.84
CA GLY A 280 1.66 10.62 24.12
C GLY A 280 0.44 9.90 23.51
N SER A 281 -0.38 10.60 22.72
CA SER A 281 -1.57 10.03 22.09
C SER A 281 -1.25 8.82 21.20
N SER A 282 -0.27 8.96 20.30
CA SER A 282 0.15 7.89 19.38
C SER A 282 0.83 6.73 20.11
N SER A 283 1.69 7.03 21.08
CA SER A 283 2.34 6.01 21.93
C SER A 283 1.30 5.17 22.67
N ALA A 284 0.31 5.82 23.29
CA ALA A 284 -0.78 5.16 23.98
C ALA A 284 -1.65 4.35 23.02
N TYR A 285 -1.92 4.84 21.81
CA TYR A 285 -2.62 4.10 20.76
C TYR A 285 -1.92 2.77 20.42
N PHE A 286 -0.62 2.80 20.12
CA PHE A 286 0.13 1.58 19.83
C PHE A 286 0.27 0.66 21.06
N GLY A 287 0.40 1.24 22.25
CA GLY A 287 0.40 0.52 23.52
C GLY A 287 -0.90 -0.25 23.75
N ARG A 288 -2.05 0.37 23.50
CA ARG A 288 -3.37 -0.30 23.56
C ARG A 288 -3.45 -1.46 22.57
N SER A 289 -3.02 -1.25 21.33
CA SER A 289 -2.96 -2.30 20.30
C SER A 289 -2.03 -3.45 20.70
N TYR A 290 -0.87 -3.17 21.31
CA TYR A 290 0.05 -4.19 21.83
C TYR A 290 -0.63 -5.08 22.88
N TRP A 291 -1.30 -4.45 23.85
CA TRP A 291 -2.02 -5.17 24.91
C TRP A 291 -3.17 -6.01 24.37
N LYS A 292 -3.96 -5.49 23.42
CA LYS A 292 -5.02 -6.24 22.75
C LYS A 292 -4.49 -7.52 22.11
N ILE A 293 -3.35 -7.46 21.42
CA ILE A 293 -2.73 -8.64 20.80
C ILE A 293 -2.21 -9.64 21.85
N ASN A 294 -1.76 -9.19 23.02
CA ASN A 294 -1.34 -10.09 24.10
C ASN A 294 -2.53 -10.79 24.79
N LEU A 295 -3.64 -10.08 24.96
CA LEU A 295 -4.87 -10.65 25.53
C LEU A 295 -5.49 -11.71 24.62
N ALA A 296 -5.34 -11.58 23.30
CA ALA A 296 -5.80 -12.54 22.31
C ALA A 296 -4.90 -13.79 22.20
N GLU A 297 -3.80 -13.89 22.95
CA GLU A 297 -2.83 -14.97 22.79
C GLU A 297 -3.13 -16.21 23.66
N PRO A 298 -3.35 -17.38 23.04
CA PRO A 298 -3.61 -18.63 23.77
C PRO A 298 -2.47 -19.08 24.69
N SER A 299 -1.22 -18.73 24.40
CA SER A 299 -0.04 -19.12 25.19
C SER A 299 0.23 -18.23 26.40
N LEU A 300 -0.40 -17.05 26.48
CA LEU A 300 -0.33 -16.15 27.64
C LEU A 300 -1.58 -16.27 28.52
N CYS A 301 -2.69 -16.76 27.98
CA CYS A 301 -3.85 -17.20 28.77
C CYS A 301 -3.48 -18.44 29.57
N LYS A 302 -3.24 -18.24 30.88
CA LYS A 302 -3.32 -19.34 31.84
C LYS A 302 -4.79 -19.75 31.90
N ASP A 303 -5.06 -21.02 31.63
CA ASP A 303 -6.38 -21.63 31.43
C ASP A 303 -7.02 -21.37 30.07
N GLY A 304 -7.56 -22.45 29.49
CA GLY A 304 -7.93 -22.65 28.08
C GLY A 304 -9.06 -21.79 27.52
N ASP A 305 -9.28 -20.60 28.05
CA ASP A 305 -10.23 -19.61 27.53
C ASP A 305 -9.51 -18.71 26.53
N ILE A 306 -9.46 -19.17 25.29
CA ILE A 306 -9.06 -18.35 24.14
C ILE A 306 -10.11 -17.25 23.99
N TYR A 307 -9.79 -16.05 24.45
CA TYR A 307 -10.66 -14.90 24.28
C TYR A 307 -10.72 -14.56 22.79
N LYS A 308 -11.91 -14.74 22.19
CA LYS A 308 -12.13 -14.51 20.77
C LYS A 308 -12.30 -13.02 20.52
N TRP A 309 -11.17 -12.32 20.54
CA TRP A 309 -11.08 -10.92 20.16
C TRP A 309 -11.58 -10.71 18.74
N ASN A 310 -12.32 -9.61 18.54
CA ASN A 310 -12.66 -9.10 17.23
C ASN A 310 -12.02 -7.72 17.11
N ASP A 311 -11.26 -7.46 16.04
CA ASP A 311 -10.56 -6.18 15.81
C ASP A 311 -11.51 -4.97 15.80
N SER A 312 -12.83 -5.19 15.70
CA SER A 312 -13.86 -4.15 15.79
C SER A 312 -14.39 -3.88 17.20
N MET A 313 -13.88 -4.55 18.24
CA MET A 313 -14.35 -4.36 19.61
C MET A 313 -13.74 -3.07 20.19
N ASP A 314 -14.60 -2.19 20.71
CA ASP A 314 -14.19 -0.92 21.28
C ASP A 314 -13.56 -1.11 22.68
N ASP A 315 -12.84 -0.09 23.13
CA ASP A 315 -12.05 -0.15 24.36
C ASP A 315 -12.93 -0.35 25.61
N ALA A 316 -14.17 0.18 25.59
CA ALA A 316 -15.16 0.04 26.65
C ALA A 316 -15.80 -1.35 26.69
N SER A 317 -16.19 -1.94 25.54
CA SER A 317 -16.71 -3.30 25.52
C SER A 317 -15.63 -4.31 25.93
N LEU A 318 -14.36 -4.06 25.59
CA LEU A 318 -13.26 -4.92 26.03
C LEU A 318 -13.15 -4.94 27.56
N LEU A 319 -13.19 -3.76 28.20
CA LEU A 319 -13.15 -3.69 29.65
C LEU A 319 -14.33 -4.42 30.29
N ALA A 320 -15.55 -4.14 29.82
CA ALA A 320 -16.77 -4.77 30.34
C ALA A 320 -16.77 -6.31 30.17
N ALA A 321 -16.19 -6.81 29.07
CA ALA A 321 -16.08 -8.25 28.85
C ALA A 321 -15.02 -8.90 29.74
N LEU A 322 -13.88 -8.25 29.98
CA LEU A 322 -12.87 -8.73 30.93
C LEU A 322 -13.43 -8.81 32.36
N GLU A 323 -14.24 -7.83 32.77
CA GLU A 323 -14.96 -7.83 34.05
C GLU A 323 -15.99 -8.97 34.12
N LYS A 324 -16.79 -9.14 33.06
CA LYS A 324 -17.82 -10.19 32.98
C LYS A 324 -17.21 -11.60 33.04
N ASP A 325 -16.06 -11.80 32.41
CA ASP A 325 -15.37 -13.10 32.39
C ASP A 325 -14.49 -13.31 33.65
N GLY A 326 -14.51 -12.38 34.62
CA GLY A 326 -13.79 -12.52 35.89
C GLY A 326 -12.26 -12.33 35.78
N ARG A 327 -11.76 -11.81 34.66
CA ARG A 327 -10.34 -11.53 34.42
C ARG A 327 -9.92 -10.19 35.03
N TRP A 328 -10.06 -10.06 36.35
CA TRP A 328 -9.87 -8.80 37.08
C TRP A 328 -8.47 -8.20 36.95
N GLU A 329 -7.42 -9.01 36.85
CA GLU A 329 -6.04 -8.52 36.67
C GLU A 329 -5.83 -7.89 35.29
N ASP A 330 -6.37 -8.52 34.25
CA ASP A 330 -6.33 -8.00 32.89
C ASP A 330 -7.22 -6.77 32.74
N ALA A 331 -8.41 -6.76 33.36
CA ALA A 331 -9.29 -5.60 33.41
C ALA A 331 -8.61 -4.40 34.09
N ARG A 332 -7.98 -4.59 35.25
CA ARG A 332 -7.21 -3.54 35.93
C ARG A 332 -6.05 -3.03 35.09
N THR A 333 -5.36 -3.94 34.40
CA THR A 333 -4.22 -3.55 33.55
C THR A 333 -4.70 -2.78 32.33
N TRP A 334 -5.82 -3.19 31.72
CA TRP A 334 -6.47 -2.49 30.62
C TRP A 334 -6.97 -1.10 31.03
N ALA A 335 -7.64 -0.98 32.18
CA ALA A 335 -8.09 0.29 32.75
C ALA A 335 -6.95 1.31 32.91
N ARG A 336 -5.78 0.89 33.44
CA ARG A 336 -4.60 1.76 33.54
C ARG A 336 -4.10 2.25 32.17
N GLN A 337 -4.19 1.42 31.13
CA GLN A 337 -3.83 1.84 29.78
C GLN A 337 -4.80 2.90 29.24
N LEU A 338 -6.10 2.78 29.54
CA LEU A 338 -7.09 3.79 29.16
C LEU A 338 -6.88 5.11 29.89
N GLU A 339 -6.59 5.09 31.19
CA GLU A 339 -6.24 6.30 31.98
C GLU A 339 -5.02 7.03 31.40
N SER A 340 -3.98 6.29 31.01
CA SER A 340 -2.77 6.87 30.41
C SER A 340 -3.01 7.54 29.05
N SER A 341 -4.12 7.21 28.38
CA SER A 341 -4.49 7.74 27.06
C SER A 341 -5.39 8.97 27.11
N GLY A 342 -5.85 9.40 28.29
CA GLY A 342 -6.74 10.55 28.45
C GLY A 342 -8.15 10.36 27.87
N ILE A 343 -8.52 9.13 27.49
CA ILE A 343 -9.84 8.80 26.98
C ILE A 343 -10.82 8.75 28.17
N ALA A 344 -11.96 9.43 28.08
CA ALA A 344 -13.03 9.28 29.05
C ALA A 344 -13.68 7.90 28.88
N TRP A 345 -13.50 7.01 29.85
CA TRP A 345 -14.14 5.70 29.90
C TRP A 345 -14.91 5.58 31.22
N GLU A 346 -16.13 5.08 31.16
CA GLU A 346 -16.97 4.86 32.34
C GLU A 346 -16.72 3.43 32.86
N SER A 347 -16.12 3.32 34.05
CA SER A 347 -16.07 2.08 34.81
C SER A 347 -17.47 1.76 35.33
N THR A 348 -18.01 0.58 35.04
CA THR A 348 -19.27 0.12 35.65
C THR A 348 -19.13 -0.31 37.11
N PHE A 349 -17.90 -0.41 37.61
CA PHE A 349 -17.63 -0.65 39.02
C PHE A 349 -16.94 0.57 39.61
N ASP A 350 -17.74 1.39 40.30
CA ASP A 350 -17.24 2.38 41.24
C ASP A 350 -16.26 1.73 42.23
N HIS A 351 -15.20 2.48 42.52
CA HIS A 351 -14.06 2.09 43.34
C HIS A 351 -14.49 1.34 44.63
N VAL A 352 -14.33 0.02 44.63
CA VAL A 352 -14.22 -0.73 45.89
C VAL A 352 -12.79 -0.52 46.39
N THR A 353 -12.59 0.59 47.08
CA THR A 353 -11.46 0.78 47.99
C THR A 353 -11.57 -0.21 49.14
N GLU A 354 -10.51 -0.97 49.39
CA GLU A 354 -10.25 -1.58 50.71
C GLU A 354 -10.00 -0.52 51.78
#